data_AF-T2J4K9-F1
#
_entry.id   AF-T2J4K9-F1
#
_cell.length_a   1.000
_cell.length_b   1.000
_cell.length_c   1.000
_cell.angle_alpha   90.00
_cell.angle_beta   90.00
_cell.angle_gamma   90.00
#
_symmetry.space_group_name_H-M   'P 1'
#
loop_
_entity.id
_entity.type
_entity.pdbx_description
1 polymer ?
#
loop_
_entity_poly.entity_id
_entity_poly.type
_entity_poly.pdbx_seq_one_letter_code
_entity_poly.pdbx_strand_id
1 'polypeptide(L)'
;MSNTYTVEIHHQGNTQTIEVPEDQKVLVAAREAGIDLPISCEAGVCTSCAGKLLEGEVEQSDGMGLSPELQGEGYALLCVSYPRSNLVVETEKEEEVYSRQFGQP
;
A
#
# COMPACT_ATOMS: atom_id res chain seq x y z
N MET A 1 -5.54 -17.08 -16.33
CA MET A 1 -4.29 -16.31 -16.36
C MET A 1 -4.62 -15.06 -15.58
N SER A 2 -4.08 -14.94 -14.38
CA SER A 2 -4.24 -13.73 -13.57
C SER A 2 -3.47 -12.60 -14.26
N ASN A 3 -4.02 -11.40 -14.32
CA ASN A 3 -3.29 -10.23 -14.81
C ASN A 3 -2.12 -9.92 -13.87
N THR A 4 -1.05 -9.37 -14.44
CA THR A 4 0.10 -8.89 -13.68
C THR A 4 0.27 -7.41 -13.95
N TYR A 5 0.52 -6.64 -12.90
CA TYR A 5 0.72 -5.20 -12.96
C TYR A 5 2.12 -4.82 -12.52
N THR A 6 2.64 -3.76 -13.13
CA THR A 6 3.91 -3.17 -12.72
C THR A 6 3.69 -2.24 -11.54
N VAL A 7 4.41 -2.46 -10.44
CA VAL A 7 4.33 -1.64 -9.23
C VAL A 7 5.69 -1.01 -9.00
N GLU A 8 5.75 0.31 -9.11
CA GLU A 8 6.91 1.12 -8.73
C GLU A 8 6.77 1.55 -7.27
N ILE A 9 7.75 1.21 -6.45
CA ILE A 9 7.77 1.47 -5.01
C ILE A 9 8.87 2.46 -4.69
N HIS A 10 8.50 3.61 -4.14
CA HIS A 10 9.40 4.60 -3.57
C HIS A 10 9.53 4.34 -2.07
N HIS A 11 10.71 3.90 -1.63
CA HIS A 11 10.98 3.51 -0.26
C HIS A 11 12.39 3.94 0.17
N GLN A 12 12.50 4.71 1.26
CA GLN A 12 13.78 5.19 1.81
C GLN A 12 14.68 5.91 0.78
N GLY A 13 14.07 6.66 -0.14
CA GLY A 13 14.78 7.37 -1.21
C GLY A 13 15.27 6.49 -2.37
N ASN A 14 14.93 5.20 -2.37
CA ASN A 14 15.15 4.29 -3.49
C ASN A 14 13.84 4.02 -4.24
N THR A 15 13.95 3.85 -5.55
CA THR A 15 12.84 3.44 -6.41
C THR A 15 13.10 2.04 -6.94
N GLN A 16 12.16 1.13 -6.72
CA GLN A 16 12.25 -0.24 -7.20
C GLN A 16 10.95 -0.63 -7.90
N THR A 17 11.07 -1.33 -9.03
CA THR A 17 9.92 -1.75 -9.83
C THR A 17 9.80 -3.26 -9.79
N ILE A 18 8.62 -3.76 -9.44
CA ILE A 18 8.32 -5.18 -9.32
C ILE A 18 7.07 -5.53 -10.13
N GLU A 19 6.92 -6.81 -10.47
CA GLU A 19 5.70 -7.32 -11.09
C GLU A 19 4.83 -7.99 -10.02
N VAL A 20 3.55 -7.59 -9.94
CA VAL A 20 2.61 -8.06 -8.93
C VAL A 20 1.36 -8.62 -9.61
N PRO A 21 1.07 -9.92 -9.45
CA PRO A 21 -0.19 -10.52 -9.86
C PRO A 21 -1.40 -9.86 -9.20
N GLU A 22 -2.53 -9.77 -9.93
CA GLU A 22 -3.78 -9.17 -9.43
C GLU A 22 -4.41 -9.92 -8.24
N ASP A 23 -4.00 -11.17 -8.02
CA ASP A 23 -4.40 -12.06 -6.92
C ASP A 23 -3.36 -12.12 -5.79
N GLN A 24 -2.29 -11.30 -5.86
CA GLN A 24 -1.28 -11.18 -4.82
C GLN A 24 -1.30 -9.79 -4.16
N LYS A 25 -1.06 -9.78 -2.85
CA LYS A 25 -0.95 -8.53 -2.07
C LYS A 25 0.36 -7.83 -2.40
N VAL A 26 0.30 -6.50 -2.57
CA VAL A 26 1.48 -5.67 -2.89
C VAL A 26 2.62 -5.87 -1.89
N LEU A 27 2.32 -5.93 -0.59
CA LEU A 27 3.33 -6.19 0.46
C LEU A 27 4.05 -7.53 0.28
N VAL A 28 3.31 -8.59 -0.09
CA VAL A 28 3.90 -9.94 -0.24
C VAL A 28 4.86 -9.94 -1.42
N ALA A 29 4.45 -9.38 -2.56
CA ALA A 29 5.31 -9.28 -3.73
C ALA A 29 6.55 -8.39 -3.47
N ALA A 30 6.38 -7.27 -2.73
CA ALA A 30 7.50 -6.43 -2.32
C ALA A 30 8.51 -7.20 -1.46
N ARG A 31 8.04 -7.97 -0.47
CA ARG A 31 8.90 -8.80 0.38
C ARG A 31 9.62 -9.90 -0.41
N GLU A 32 8.95 -10.55 -1.35
CA GLU A 32 9.54 -11.56 -2.25
C GLU A 32 10.62 -10.97 -3.16
N ALA A 33 10.47 -9.71 -3.54
CA ALA A 33 11.47 -8.95 -4.30
C ALA A 33 12.62 -8.40 -3.41
N GLY A 34 12.59 -8.63 -2.10
CA GLY A 34 13.62 -8.14 -1.17
C GLY A 34 13.43 -6.69 -0.70
N ILE A 35 12.24 -6.12 -0.88
CA ILE A 35 11.87 -4.78 -0.41
C ILE A 35 11.20 -4.92 0.96
N ASP A 36 11.89 -4.50 2.02
CA ASP A 36 11.39 -4.60 3.39
C ASP A 36 10.54 -3.39 3.77
N LEU A 37 9.22 -3.50 3.58
CA LEU A 37 8.27 -2.43 3.88
C LEU A 37 7.81 -2.47 5.34
N PRO A 38 7.52 -1.30 5.95
CA PRO A 38 7.05 -1.23 7.33
C PRO A 38 5.73 -1.99 7.49
N ILE A 39 5.66 -2.84 8.52
CA ILE A 39 4.53 -3.74 8.77
C ILE A 39 4.40 -4.05 10.26
N SER A 40 3.16 -4.30 10.69
CA SER A 40 2.86 -4.67 12.09
C SER A 40 1.80 -5.77 12.17
N CYS A 41 0.54 -5.49 11.78
CA CYS A 41 -0.57 -6.43 12.00
C CYS A 41 -0.82 -7.44 10.86
N GLU A 42 -0.42 -7.13 9.62
CA GLU A 42 -0.74 -7.89 8.38
C GLU A 42 -2.24 -8.18 8.12
N ALA A 43 -3.13 -7.53 8.88
CA ALA A 43 -4.58 -7.78 8.87
C ALA A 43 -5.41 -6.58 8.40
N GLY A 44 -4.77 -5.52 7.87
CA GLY A 44 -5.47 -4.33 7.38
C GLY A 44 -6.12 -3.47 8.47
N VAL A 45 -5.71 -3.60 9.73
CA VAL A 45 -6.27 -2.85 10.87
C VAL A 45 -5.36 -1.77 11.44
N CYS A 46 -4.04 -1.91 11.28
CA CYS A 46 -3.07 -0.87 11.66
C CYS A 46 -2.71 0.01 10.46
N THR A 47 -1.96 1.09 10.72
CA THR A 47 -1.50 2.04 9.70
C THR A 47 -0.02 1.90 9.31
N SER A 48 0.73 0.94 9.89
CA SER A 48 2.18 0.80 9.65
C SER A 48 2.55 0.50 8.20
N CYS A 49 1.72 -0.25 7.48
CA CYS A 49 1.92 -0.53 6.05
C CYS A 49 1.29 0.52 5.13
N ALA A 50 0.96 1.71 5.65
CA ALA A 50 0.35 2.77 4.86
C ALA A 50 1.33 3.27 3.80
N GLY A 51 0.85 3.29 2.56
CA GLY A 51 1.46 3.99 1.44
C GLY A 51 0.47 4.92 0.77
N LYS A 52 0.97 5.78 -0.09
CA LYS A 52 0.19 6.65 -0.96
C LYS A 52 0.38 6.25 -2.40
N LEU A 53 -0.72 5.98 -3.09
CA LEU A 53 -0.75 5.80 -4.53
C LEU A 53 -0.55 7.18 -5.18
N LEU A 54 0.60 7.34 -5.84
CA LEU A 54 0.86 8.48 -6.71
C LEU A 54 0.18 8.27 -8.07
N GLU A 55 0.10 7.00 -8.50
CA GLU A 55 -0.60 6.57 -9.71
C GLU A 55 -1.24 5.20 -9.52
N GLY A 56 -2.35 4.99 -10.24
CA GLY A 56 -3.05 3.70 -10.29
C GLY A 56 -4.05 3.46 -9.18
N GLU A 57 -4.62 2.24 -9.17
CA GLU A 57 -5.71 1.83 -8.29
C GLU A 57 -5.45 0.45 -7.67
N VAL A 58 -5.84 0.33 -6.41
CA VAL A 58 -5.81 -0.95 -5.67
C VAL A 58 -7.19 -1.29 -5.14
N GLU A 59 -7.44 -2.59 -5.00
CA GLU A 59 -8.55 -3.10 -4.23
C GLU A 59 -8.05 -3.47 -2.82
N GLN A 60 -8.66 -2.87 -1.79
CA GLN A 60 -8.31 -3.08 -0.38
C GLN A 60 -9.56 -3.28 0.49
N SER A 61 -10.52 -4.07 0.00
CA SER A 61 -11.82 -4.33 0.65
C SER A 61 -11.71 -4.91 2.06
N ASP A 62 -10.61 -5.61 2.36
CA ASP A 62 -10.31 -6.16 3.68
C ASP A 62 -9.70 -5.11 4.67
N GLY A 63 -9.39 -3.91 4.18
CA GLY A 63 -8.78 -2.84 4.97
C GLY A 63 -9.81 -2.07 5.83
N MET A 64 -9.66 -2.15 7.15
CA MET A 64 -10.47 -1.39 8.12
C MET A 64 -9.69 -0.27 8.83
N GLY A 65 -8.36 -0.29 8.77
CA GLY A 65 -7.49 0.67 9.46
C GLY A 65 -7.34 2.03 8.78
N LEU A 66 -8.00 2.23 7.64
CA LEU A 66 -7.92 3.45 6.85
C LEU A 66 -9.32 3.99 6.55
N SER A 67 -9.58 5.25 6.90
CA SER A 67 -10.87 5.87 6.64
C SER A 67 -11.20 5.96 5.14
N PRO A 68 -12.48 5.93 4.75
CA PRO A 68 -12.87 6.07 3.34
C PRO A 68 -12.39 7.38 2.69
N GLU A 69 -12.26 8.46 3.48
CA GLU A 69 -11.72 9.74 3.01
C GLU A 69 -10.26 9.62 2.59
N LEU A 70 -9.41 9.03 3.44
CA LEU A 70 -8.00 8.80 3.11
C LEU A 70 -7.85 7.79 1.96
N GLN A 71 -8.72 6.77 1.87
CA GLN A 71 -8.75 5.88 0.70
C GLN A 71 -9.03 6.67 -0.59
N GLY A 72 -10.00 7.60 -0.56
CA GLY A 72 -10.32 8.46 -1.70
C GLY A 72 -9.21 9.44 -2.10
N GLU A 73 -8.28 9.73 -1.19
CA GLU A 73 -7.09 10.56 -1.46
C GLU A 73 -5.87 9.74 -1.92
N GLY A 74 -6.05 8.44 -2.15
CA GLY A 74 -5.02 7.54 -2.65
C GLY A 74 -4.18 6.89 -1.56
N TYR A 75 -4.53 6.97 -0.28
CA TYR A 75 -3.85 6.16 0.73
C TYR A 75 -4.32 4.71 0.66
N ALA A 76 -3.40 3.78 0.89
CA ALA A 76 -3.68 2.36 0.88
C ALA A 76 -2.87 1.58 1.91
N LEU A 77 -3.44 0.49 2.40
CA LEU A 77 -2.77 -0.44 3.31
C LEU A 77 -2.16 -1.60 2.51
N LEU A 78 -0.86 -1.50 2.20
CA LEU A 78 -0.18 -2.41 1.26
C LEU A 78 -0.25 -3.90 1.68
N CYS A 79 -0.49 -4.19 2.97
CA CYS A 79 -0.66 -5.55 3.48
C CYS A 79 -1.98 -6.25 3.10
N VAL A 80 -2.95 -5.49 2.59
CA VAL A 80 -4.27 -5.99 2.13
C VAL A 80 -4.67 -5.43 0.77
N SER A 81 -3.77 -4.70 0.11
CA SER A 81 -4.01 -4.14 -1.22
C SER A 81 -3.64 -5.11 -2.34
N TYR A 82 -4.56 -5.31 -3.26
CA TYR A 82 -4.38 -6.02 -4.52
C TYR A 82 -4.33 -5.02 -5.68
N PRO A 83 -3.37 -5.10 -6.62
CA PRO A 83 -3.31 -4.18 -7.73
C PRO A 83 -4.47 -4.40 -8.72
N ARG A 84 -5.02 -3.30 -9.25
CA ARG A 84 -6.03 -3.29 -10.32
C ARG A 84 -5.56 -2.52 -11.56
N SER A 85 -4.41 -1.86 -11.45
CA SER A 85 -3.66 -1.23 -12.54
C SER A 85 -2.16 -1.25 -12.22
N ASN A 86 -1.34 -0.74 -13.14
CA ASN A 86 0.03 -0.34 -12.79
C ASN A 86 -0.01 0.73 -11.70
N LEU A 87 0.94 0.67 -10.77
CA LEU A 87 0.97 1.50 -9.58
C LEU A 87 2.29 2.26 -9.47
N VAL A 88 2.22 3.47 -8.93
CA VAL A 88 3.37 4.16 -8.33
C VAL A 88 3.01 4.43 -6.88
N VAL A 89 3.80 3.89 -5.95
CA VAL A 89 3.49 3.89 -4.52
C VAL A 89 4.62 4.55 -3.74
N GLU A 90 4.27 5.54 -2.93
CA GLU A 90 5.17 6.13 -1.94
C GLU A 90 4.88 5.52 -0.56
N THR A 91 5.90 4.95 0.08
CA THR A 91 5.77 4.24 1.35
C THR A 91 6.00 5.18 2.54
N GLU A 92 6.08 4.63 3.77
CA GLU A 92 6.42 5.39 4.99
C GLU A 92 5.41 6.49 5.34
N LYS A 93 4.11 6.24 5.06
CA LYS A 93 3.02 7.19 5.32
C LYS A 93 2.29 6.98 6.64
N GLU A 94 2.82 6.14 7.53
CA GLU A 94 2.19 5.80 8.81
C GLU A 94 1.89 7.04 9.66
N GLU A 95 2.89 7.90 9.91
CA GLU A 95 2.72 9.09 10.76
C GLU A 95 1.70 10.07 10.17
N GLU A 96 1.73 10.25 8.85
CA GLU A 96 0.81 11.12 8.12
C GLU A 96 -0.63 10.60 8.22
N VAL A 97 -0.84 9.32 7.94
CA VAL A 97 -2.15 8.67 8.06
C VAL A 97 -2.65 8.71 9.50
N TYR A 98 -1.78 8.44 10.47
CA TYR A 98 -2.14 8.44 11.89
C TYR A 98 -2.57 9.84 12.33
N SER A 99 -1.78 10.87 12.00
CA SER A 99 -2.09 12.27 12.33
C SER A 99 -3.42 12.72 11.72
N ARG A 100 -3.67 12.38 10.45
CA ARG A 100 -4.90 12.79 9.76
C ARG A 100 -6.15 12.07 10.23
N GLN A 101 -6.03 10.82 10.65
CA GLN A 101 -7.18 10.00 11.06
C GLN A 101 -7.47 10.07 12.57
N PHE A 102 -6.43 10.13 13.40
CA PHE A 102 -6.54 10.05 14.86
C PHE A 102 -5.99 11.28 15.59
N GLY A 103 -5.26 12.15 14.88
CA GLY A 103 -4.61 13.33 15.45
C GLY A 103 -5.49 14.58 15.55
N GLN A 104 -6.80 14.50 15.28
CA GLN A 104 -7.69 15.61 15.60
C GLN A 104 -8.10 15.57 17.10
N PRO A 105 -8.01 16.71 17.81
CA PRO A 105 -8.47 16.85 19.20
C PRO A 105 -9.99 16.71 19.36
#